data_AF-A0A7W5PHM4-F1
#
_entry.id   AF-A0A7W5PHM4-F1
#
_cell.length_a   1.000
_cell.length_b   1.000
_cell.length_c   1.000
_cell.angle_alpha   90.00
_cell.angle_beta   90.00
_cell.angle_gamma   90.00
#
_symmetry.space_group_name_H-M   'P 1'
#
loop_
_entity.id
_entity.type
_entity.pdbx_description
1 polymer ?
#
loop_
_entity_poly.entity_id
_entity_poly.type
_entity_poly.pdbx_seq_one_letter_code
_entity_poly.pdbx_strand_id
1 'polypeptide(L)'
;MLRTLSDYHRRIELGLDDIRRLCRCDAPDPIMLPRARAALGQVSIERSRFINQVVVPRLLVGANYASARDMLALQNSFAANRLVSDQHVSRWTDETVAVDWQGYRSAAAAIWRMMEQQMDDERGLVSRHLEHVYL
;
A
#
# COMPACT_ATOMS: atom_id res chain seq x y z
N MET A 1 17.51 3.74 4.44
CA MET A 1 16.55 3.12 3.51
C MET A 1 15.58 2.23 4.24
N LEU A 2 16.07 1.17 4.92
CA LEU A 2 15.25 0.21 5.67
C LEU A 2 14.31 0.89 6.67
N ARG A 3 14.85 1.71 7.57
CA ARG A 3 14.07 2.48 8.56
C ARG A 3 12.94 3.28 7.89
N THR A 4 13.24 4.00 6.82
CA THR A 4 12.27 4.80 6.08
C THR A 4 11.15 3.96 5.48
N LEU A 5 11.45 2.78 4.94
CA LEU A 5 10.43 1.86 4.43
C LEU A 5 9.56 1.34 5.58
N SER A 6 10.18 0.93 6.69
CA SER A 6 9.45 0.50 7.89
C SER A 6 8.56 1.61 8.46
N ASP A 7 9.01 2.87 8.43
CA ASP A 7 8.20 4.01 8.86
C ASP A 7 6.97 4.20 7.96
N TYR A 8 7.11 4.00 6.64
CA TYR A 8 5.95 4.01 5.73
C TYR A 8 4.98 2.86 6.02
N HIS A 9 5.49 1.64 6.22
CA HIS A 9 4.66 0.47 6.58
C HIS A 9 3.87 0.74 7.84
N ARG A 10 4.53 1.22 8.90
CA ARG A 10 3.87 1.59 10.16
C ARG A 10 2.79 2.64 9.98
N ARG A 11 3.04 3.69 9.19
CA ARG A 11 2.04 4.74 8.91
C ARG A 11 0.84 4.19 8.14
N ILE A 12 1.05 3.23 7.24
CA ILE A 12 -0.02 2.55 6.51
C ILE A 12 -0.83 1.65 7.45
N GLU A 13 -0.17 0.85 8.28
CA GLU A 13 -0.82 -0.02 9.28
C GLU A 13 -1.73 0.80 10.20
N LEU A 14 -1.23 1.93 10.73
CA LEU A 14 -2.03 2.85 11.54
C LEU A 14 -3.22 3.43 10.77
N GLY A 15 -3.02 3.85 9.52
CA GLY A 15 -4.10 4.38 8.70
C GLY A 15 -5.16 3.34 8.34
N LEU A 16 -4.76 2.08 8.13
CA LEU A 16 -5.68 0.96 7.92
C LEU A 16 -6.52 0.71 9.18
N ASP A 17 -5.91 0.73 10.35
CA ASP A 17 -6.61 0.53 11.63
C ASP A 17 -7.63 1.65 11.91
N ASP A 18 -7.29 2.90 11.57
CA ASP A 18 -8.22 4.02 11.68
C ASP A 18 -9.45 3.83 10.78
N ILE A 19 -9.25 3.47 9.51
CA ILE A 19 -10.36 3.23 8.58
C ILE A 19 -11.18 2.02 9.04
N ARG A 20 -10.53 0.93 9.49
CA ARG A 20 -11.22 -0.25 10.03
C ARG A 20 -12.12 0.11 11.21
N ARG A 21 -11.63 0.96 12.12
CA ARG A 21 -12.40 1.44 13.26
C ARG A 21 -13.63 2.22 12.79
N LEU A 22 -13.47 3.13 11.83
CA LEU A 22 -14.60 3.88 11.25
C LEU A 22 -15.60 2.98 10.52
N CYS A 23 -15.13 1.92 9.85
CA CYS A 23 -15.97 0.94 9.18
C CYS A 23 -16.81 0.07 10.12
N ARG A 24 -16.49 0.03 11.42
CA ARG A 24 -17.32 -0.70 12.41
C ARG A 24 -18.58 0.07 12.81
N CYS A 25 -18.67 1.35 12.49
CA CYS A 25 -19.87 2.14 12.73
C CYS A 25 -21.02 1.74 11.79
N ASP A 26 -22.25 1.95 12.24
CA ASP A 26 -23.47 1.64 11.47
C ASP A 26 -23.66 2.54 10.25
N ALA A 27 -23.11 3.75 10.30
CA ALA A 27 -23.12 4.73 9.22
C ALA A 27 -21.73 5.38 9.04
N PRO A 28 -21.40 5.85 7.82
CA PRO A 28 -20.14 6.54 7.58
C PRO A 28 -20.11 7.89 8.32
N ASP A 29 -18.99 8.19 8.97
CA ASP A 29 -18.73 9.53 9.49
C ASP A 29 -18.32 10.46 8.33
N PRO A 30 -19.10 11.52 8.03
CA PRO A 30 -18.89 12.36 6.86
C PRO A 30 -17.63 13.23 6.94
N ILE A 31 -16.97 13.31 8.09
CA ILE A 31 -15.76 14.12 8.30
C ILE A 31 -14.55 13.21 8.48
N MET A 32 -14.66 12.23 9.37
CA MET A 32 -13.53 11.41 9.77
C MET A 32 -13.14 10.39 8.70
N LEU A 33 -14.12 9.81 7.99
CA LEU A 33 -13.83 8.80 6.97
C LEU A 33 -13.12 9.40 5.74
N PRO A 34 -13.58 10.49 5.11
CA PRO A 34 -12.87 11.08 3.97
C PRO A 34 -11.45 11.51 4.36
N ARG A 35 -11.28 12.08 5.56
CA ARG A 35 -9.97 12.48 6.08
C ARG A 35 -9.02 11.30 6.25
N ALA A 36 -9.48 10.20 6.87
CA ALA A 36 -8.67 9.00 7.06
C ALA A 36 -8.27 8.37 5.72
N ARG A 37 -9.20 8.30 4.77
CA ARG A 37 -8.96 7.80 3.41
C ARG A 37 -7.92 8.64 2.66
N ALA A 38 -8.05 9.96 2.70
CA ALA A 38 -7.10 10.87 2.07
C ALA A 38 -5.70 10.75 2.68
N ALA A 39 -5.61 10.69 4.02
CA ALA A 39 -4.34 10.51 4.72
C ALA A 39 -3.66 9.19 4.32
N LEU A 40 -4.38 8.06 4.35
CA LEU A 40 -3.83 6.76 3.94
C LEU A 40 -3.39 6.76 2.47
N GLY A 41 -4.20 7.35 1.58
CA GLY A 41 -3.88 7.49 0.16
C GLY A 41 -2.56 8.24 -0.06
N GLN A 42 -2.37 9.34 0.67
CA GLN A 42 -1.13 10.13 0.61
C GLN A 42 0.10 9.32 1.06
N VAL A 43 0.01 8.60 2.19
CA VAL A 43 1.13 7.74 2.65
C VAL A 43 1.43 6.64 1.63
N SER A 44 0.40 6.03 1.03
CA SER A 44 0.57 4.98 0.00
C SER A 44 1.28 5.52 -1.26
N ILE A 45 0.97 6.76 -1.69
CA ILE A 45 1.66 7.44 -2.79
C ILE A 45 3.13 7.68 -2.44
N GLU A 46 3.40 8.23 -1.25
CA GLU A 46 4.76 8.51 -0.78
C GLU A 46 5.61 7.25 -0.71
N ARG A 47 5.07 6.17 -0.14
CA ARG A 47 5.70 4.85 -0.08
C ARG A 47 6.02 4.34 -1.49
N SER A 48 5.04 4.35 -2.39
CA SER A 48 5.23 3.88 -3.78
C SER A 48 6.33 4.66 -4.50
N ARG A 49 6.36 5.99 -4.33
CA ARG A 49 7.42 6.84 -4.87
C ARG A 49 8.78 6.46 -4.30
N PHE A 50 8.87 6.30 -2.98
CA PHE A 50 10.12 5.92 -2.32
C PHE A 50 10.65 4.57 -2.81
N ILE A 51 9.77 3.57 -2.97
CA ILE A 51 10.17 2.26 -3.49
C ILE A 51 10.75 2.36 -4.89
N ASN A 52 10.02 3.01 -5.80
CA ASN A 52 10.42 3.07 -7.20
C ASN A 52 11.64 3.97 -7.46
N GLN A 53 11.80 5.05 -6.69
CA GLN A 53 12.87 6.02 -6.91
C GLN A 53 14.12 5.75 -6.06
N VAL A 54 13.98 5.01 -4.95
CA VAL A 54 15.06 4.84 -3.98
C VAL A 54 15.39 3.38 -3.72
N VAL A 55 14.39 2.55 -3.41
CA VAL A 55 14.63 1.16 -3.03
C VAL A 55 15.05 0.35 -4.25
N VAL A 56 14.20 0.25 -5.26
CA VAL A 56 14.46 -0.58 -6.44
C VAL A 56 15.78 -0.22 -7.13
N PRO A 57 16.08 1.06 -7.45
CA PRO A 57 17.34 1.40 -8.10
C PRO A 57 18.56 0.97 -7.29
N ARG A 58 18.52 1.08 -5.96
CA ARG A 58 19.62 0.63 -5.10
C ARG A 58 19.79 -0.88 -5.10
N LEU A 59 18.69 -1.62 -5.05
CA LEU A 59 18.74 -3.08 -5.03
C LEU A 59 19.15 -3.67 -6.39
N LEU A 60 19.00 -2.92 -7.49
CA LEU A 60 19.46 -3.33 -8.83
C LEU A 60 20.97 -3.14 -9.03
N VAL A 61 21.64 -2.30 -8.24
CA VAL A 61 23.10 -2.13 -8.35
C VAL A 61 23.79 -3.42 -7.91
N GLY A 62 24.50 -4.07 -8.85
CA GLY A 62 25.18 -5.35 -8.59
C GLY A 62 24.26 -6.57 -8.53
N ALA A 63 22.98 -6.43 -8.87
CA ALA A 63 22.05 -7.55 -8.91
C ALA A 63 22.39 -8.52 -10.05
N ASN A 64 22.33 -9.83 -9.76
CA ASN A 64 22.34 -10.85 -10.79
C ASN A 64 21.01 -10.86 -11.57
N TYR A 65 20.97 -11.58 -12.70
CA TYR A 65 19.79 -11.65 -13.57
C TYR A 65 18.52 -12.13 -12.85
N ALA A 66 18.62 -13.11 -11.95
CA ALA A 66 17.47 -13.64 -11.22
C ALA A 66 16.90 -12.57 -10.27
N SER A 67 17.76 -11.90 -9.50
CA SER A 67 17.35 -10.83 -8.59
C SER A 67 16.74 -9.64 -9.34
N ALA A 68 17.30 -9.28 -10.50
CA ALA A 68 16.74 -8.22 -11.35
C ALA A 68 15.35 -8.58 -11.90
N ARG A 69 15.16 -9.84 -12.33
CA ARG A 69 13.86 -10.33 -12.80
C ARG A 69 12.80 -10.29 -11.69
N ASP A 70 13.14 -10.73 -10.49
CA ASP A 70 12.20 -10.75 -9.36
C ASP A 70 11.83 -9.32 -8.93
N MET A 71 12.78 -8.38 -9.01
CA MET A 71 12.54 -6.95 -8.79
C MET A 71 11.53 -6.36 -9.79
N LEU A 72 11.69 -6.68 -11.08
CA LEU A 72 10.77 -6.25 -12.13
C LEU A 72 9.37 -6.84 -11.96
N ALA A 73 9.27 -8.11 -11.56
CA ALA A 73 7.99 -8.74 -11.25
C ALA A 73 7.25 -8.03 -10.11
N LEU A 74 7.98 -7.62 -9.07
CA LEU A 74 7.42 -6.85 -7.95
C LEU A 74 6.97 -5.46 -8.39
N GLN A 75 7.75 -4.75 -9.21
CA GLN A 75 7.31 -3.45 -9.76
C GLN A 75 6.03 -3.55 -10.59
N ASN A 76 5.90 -4.61 -11.40
CA ASN A 76 4.68 -4.86 -12.17
C ASN A 76 3.48 -5.13 -11.26
N SER A 77 3.67 -5.93 -10.20
CA SER A 77 2.63 -6.15 -9.18
C SER A 77 2.19 -4.84 -8.52
N PHE A 78 3.15 -3.97 -8.15
CA PHE A 78 2.83 -2.68 -7.54
C PHE A 78 2.09 -1.73 -8.50
N ALA A 79 2.41 -1.76 -9.78
CA ALA A 79 1.67 -1.01 -10.80
C ALA A 79 0.23 -1.51 -10.95
N ALA A 80 0.02 -2.83 -10.92
CA ALA A 80 -1.33 -3.41 -10.94
C ALA A 80 -2.14 -3.03 -9.68
N ASN A 81 -1.55 -3.11 -8.49
CA ASN A 81 -2.18 -2.69 -7.25
C ASN A 81 -2.52 -1.20 -7.25
N ARG A 82 -1.71 -0.38 -7.91
CA ARG A 82 -1.99 1.04 -8.08
C ARG A 82 -3.24 1.27 -8.92
N LEU A 83 -3.40 0.56 -10.03
CA LEU A 83 -4.59 0.62 -10.86
C LEU A 83 -5.85 0.24 -10.08
N VAL A 84 -5.79 -0.84 -9.30
CA VAL A 84 -6.90 -1.28 -8.43
C VAL A 84 -7.24 -0.21 -7.38
N SER A 85 -6.22 0.42 -6.78
CA SER A 85 -6.41 1.50 -5.81
C SER A 85 -7.07 2.73 -6.45
N ASP A 86 -6.61 3.14 -7.63
CA ASP A 86 -7.15 4.30 -8.34
C ASP A 86 -8.61 4.06 -8.78
N GLN A 87 -8.94 2.84 -9.23
CA GLN A 87 -10.32 2.42 -9.50
C GLN A 87 -11.19 2.45 -8.24
N HIS A 88 -10.67 1.99 -7.11
CA HIS A 88 -11.39 2.03 -5.84
C HIS A 88 -11.67 3.47 -5.39
N VAL A 89 -10.69 4.37 -5.46
CA VAL A 89 -10.86 5.78 -5.10
C VAL A 89 -11.87 6.47 -6.03
N SER A 90 -11.79 6.21 -7.34
CA SER A 90 -12.73 6.75 -8.33
C SER A 90 -14.17 6.29 -8.10
N ARG A 91 -14.37 5.02 -7.74
CA ARG A 91 -15.70 4.45 -7.49
C ARG A 91 -16.33 4.93 -6.18
N TRP A 92 -15.54 4.99 -5.12
CA TRP A 92 -16.02 5.23 -3.77
C TRP A 92 -15.87 6.70 -3.38
N THR A 93 -16.67 7.59 -3.97
CA THR A 93 -16.73 9.00 -3.52
C THR A 93 -17.51 9.11 -2.20
N ASP A 94 -17.51 10.26 -1.58
CA ASP A 94 -18.25 10.47 -0.33
C ASP A 94 -19.75 10.23 -0.55
N GLU A 95 -20.27 10.58 -1.73
CA GLU A 95 -21.65 10.33 -2.13
C GLU A 95 -21.94 8.83 -2.29
N THR A 96 -21.10 8.07 -2.99
CA THR A 96 -21.35 6.64 -3.21
C THR A 96 -21.15 5.82 -1.94
N VAL A 97 -20.27 6.27 -1.04
CA VAL A 97 -20.11 5.69 0.30
C VAL A 97 -21.35 5.95 1.17
N ALA A 98 -21.94 7.13 1.10
CA ALA A 98 -23.17 7.45 1.84
C ALA A 98 -24.37 6.63 1.34
N VAL A 99 -24.43 6.35 0.04
CA VAL A 99 -25.51 5.55 -0.58
C VAL A 99 -25.33 4.05 -0.34
N ASP A 100 -24.10 3.53 -0.44
CA ASP A 100 -23.80 2.10 -0.32
C ASP A 100 -22.68 1.84 0.69
N TRP A 101 -23.02 2.03 1.97
CA TRP A 101 -22.07 1.82 3.06
C TRP A 101 -21.58 0.37 3.15
N GLN A 102 -22.48 -0.60 3.00
CA GLN A 102 -22.13 -2.01 3.10
C GLN A 102 -21.23 -2.48 1.95
N GLY A 103 -21.52 -2.01 0.73
CA GLY A 103 -20.67 -2.27 -0.43
C GLY A 103 -19.29 -1.63 -0.25
N TYR A 104 -19.22 -0.41 0.27
CA TYR A 104 -17.94 0.23 0.56
C TYR A 104 -17.13 -0.60 1.56
N ARG A 105 -17.70 -1.00 2.70
CA ARG A 105 -16.99 -1.80 3.72
C ARG A 105 -16.42 -3.09 3.13
N SER A 106 -17.20 -3.76 2.29
CA SER A 106 -16.78 -5.00 1.63
C SER A 106 -15.64 -4.77 0.64
N ALA A 107 -15.72 -3.71 -0.16
CA ALA A 107 -14.67 -3.34 -1.11
C ALA A 107 -13.40 -2.84 -0.42
N ALA A 108 -13.53 -2.07 0.66
CA ALA A 108 -12.41 -1.55 1.45
C ALA A 108 -11.60 -2.70 2.07
N ALA A 109 -12.26 -3.75 2.54
CA ALA A 109 -11.58 -4.94 3.07
C ALA A 109 -10.65 -5.63 2.04
N ALA A 110 -11.00 -5.60 0.76
CA ALA A 110 -10.14 -6.12 -0.31
C ALA A 110 -8.90 -5.23 -0.51
N ILE A 111 -9.07 -3.91 -0.48
CA ILE A 111 -7.95 -2.95 -0.57
C ILE A 111 -6.99 -3.11 0.60
N TRP A 112 -7.50 -3.27 1.82
CA TRP A 112 -6.65 -3.47 3.00
C TRP A 112 -5.76 -4.69 2.85
N ARG A 113 -6.35 -5.84 2.48
CA ARG A 113 -5.61 -7.09 2.24
C ARG A 113 -4.55 -6.94 1.15
N MET A 114 -4.88 -6.23 0.07
CA MET A 114 -3.92 -5.95 -1.01
C MET A 114 -2.75 -5.07 -0.51
N MET A 115 -3.04 -4.03 0.29
CA MET A 115 -1.99 -3.17 0.85
C MET A 115 -1.11 -3.91 1.85
N GLU A 116 -1.69 -4.78 2.68
CA GLU A 116 -0.95 -5.63 3.63
C GLU A 116 -0.02 -6.60 2.90
N GLN A 117 -0.56 -7.32 1.91
CA GLN A 117 0.24 -8.23 1.09
C GLN A 117 1.39 -7.50 0.40
N GLN A 118 1.14 -6.30 -0.13
CA GLN A 118 2.17 -5.49 -0.73
C GLN A 118 3.28 -5.12 0.27
N MET A 119 2.95 -4.75 1.51
CA MET A 119 3.98 -4.46 2.52
C MET A 119 4.81 -5.70 2.88
N ASP A 120 4.20 -6.88 2.91
CA ASP A 120 4.89 -8.13 3.19
C ASP A 120 5.81 -8.54 2.03
N ASP A 121 5.38 -8.35 0.79
CA ASP A 121 6.22 -8.54 -0.40
C ASP A 121 7.43 -7.60 -0.39
N GLU A 122 7.22 -6.34 0.00
CA GLU A 122 8.26 -5.32 0.14
C GLU A 122 9.26 -5.67 1.26
N ARG A 123 8.78 -6.19 2.40
CA ARG A 123 9.64 -6.71 3.48
C ARG A 123 10.48 -7.89 2.99
N GLY A 124 9.87 -8.84 2.30
CA GLY A 124 10.55 -10.02 1.75
C GLY A 124 11.62 -9.66 0.71
N LEU A 125 11.34 -8.69 -0.17
CA LEU A 125 12.31 -8.15 -1.12
C LEU A 125 13.58 -7.66 -0.42
N VAL A 126 13.38 -6.87 0.63
CA VAL A 126 14.47 -6.23 1.37
C VAL A 126 15.30 -7.26 2.13
N SER A 127 14.66 -8.22 2.81
CA SER A 127 15.38 -9.26 3.55
C SER A 127 16.27 -10.10 2.63
N ARG A 128 15.74 -10.56 1.48
CA ARG A 128 16.51 -11.34 0.51
C ARG A 128 17.74 -10.59 -0.01
N HIS A 129 17.63 -9.29 -0.26
CA HIS A 129 18.77 -8.51 -0.70
C HIS A 129 19.85 -8.35 0.37
N LEU A 130 19.46 -8.18 1.65
CA LEU A 130 20.43 -8.11 2.74
C LEU A 130 21.20 -9.41 2.89
N GLU A 131 20.56 -10.57 2.73
CA GLU A 131 21.23 -11.88 2.74
C GLU A 131 22.31 -12.02 1.65
N HIS A 132 22.12 -11.41 0.48
CA HIS A 132 23.09 -11.44 -0.62
C HIS A 132 24.26 -10.46 -0.47
N VAL A 133 24.18 -9.46 0.42
CA VAL A 133 25.26 -8.46 0.63
C VAL A 133 26.23 -8.90 1.74
N TYR A 134 25.83 -9.85 2.59
CA TYR A 134 26.66 -10.41 3.66
C TYR A 134 27.33 -11.75 3.31
N LEU A 135 27.23 -12.20 2.05
CA LEU A 135 27.93 -13.36 1.47
C LEU A 135 28.89 -12.89 0.38
#